data_AF-A0ABD6MC83-F1
#
_entry.id   AF-A0ABD6MC83-F1
#
_cell.length_a   1.000
_cell.length_b   1.000
_cell.length_c   1.000
_cell.angle_alpha   90.00
_cell.angle_beta   90.00
_cell.angle_gamma   90.00
#
_symmetry.space_group_name_H-M   'P 1'
#
loop_
_entity.id
_entity.type
_entity.pdbx_description
1 polymer ?
#
loop_
_entity_poly.entity_id
_entity_poly.type
_entity_poly.pdbx_seq_one_letter_code
_entity_poly.pdbx_strand_id
1 'polypeptide(L)'
;MTTYTPSPELAKALKSFTKTQEAADQARDALREAVANDLKSYDVTADAIAAHLPWSGETVRGIAREFGVPRKRKPTVRSINPKKRTAGGSASG
;
A
#
# COMPACT_ATOMS: atom_id res chain seq x y z
N MET A 1 39.70 13.23 4.73
CA MET A 1 38.60 12.26 4.76
C MET A 1 39.13 10.98 5.36
N THR A 2 38.62 10.55 6.51
CA THR A 2 39.05 9.30 7.16
C THR A 2 38.36 8.13 6.47
N THR A 3 39.13 7.32 5.74
CA THR A 3 38.64 6.08 5.14
C THR A 3 38.44 5.07 6.25
N TYR A 4 37.19 4.86 6.66
CA TYR A 4 36.83 3.87 7.65
C TYR A 4 36.75 2.47 7.02
N THR A 5 37.41 1.50 7.65
CA THR A 5 37.30 0.08 7.29
C THR A 5 36.63 -0.66 8.44
N PRO A 6 35.48 -1.32 8.23
CA PRO A 6 34.79 -2.08 9.27
C PRO A 6 35.64 -3.26 9.74
N SER A 7 35.46 -3.67 10.99
CA SER A 7 36.11 -4.88 11.51
C SER A 7 35.62 -6.12 10.76
N PRO A 8 36.41 -7.20 10.67
CA PRO A 8 35.99 -8.45 10.03
C PRO A 8 34.69 -9.02 10.60
N GLU A 9 34.49 -8.88 11.92
CA GLU A 9 33.26 -9.32 12.60
C GLU A 9 32.04 -8.51 12.15
N LEU A 10 32.18 -7.18 12.07
CA LEU A 10 31.12 -6.31 11.61
C LEU A 10 30.79 -6.57 10.14
N ALA A 11 31.81 -6.73 9.29
CA ALA A 11 31.62 -7.04 7.87
C ALA A 11 30.88 -8.39 7.68
N LYS A 12 31.20 -9.39 8.50
CA LYS A 12 30.52 -10.70 8.49
C LYS A 12 29.05 -10.58 8.93
N ALA A 13 28.79 -9.86 10.03
CA ALA A 13 27.44 -9.61 10.51
C ALA A 13 26.60 -8.85 9.48
N LEU A 14 27.18 -7.81 8.87
CA LEU A 14 26.54 -7.02 7.83
C LEU A 14 26.18 -7.88 6.61
N LYS A 15 27.10 -8.72 6.14
CA LYS A 15 26.83 -9.63 5.02
C LYS A 15 25.71 -10.63 5.32
N SER A 16 25.64 -11.13 6.55
CA SER A 16 24.56 -12.02 6.98
C SER A 16 23.23 -11.28 7.04
N PHE A 17 23.23 -10.05 7.55
CA PHE A 17 22.05 -9.22 7.63
C PHE A 17 21.50 -8.88 6.23
N THR A 18 22.35 -8.42 5.31
CA THR A 18 21.93 -8.06 3.95
C THR A 18 21.36 -9.27 3.22
N LYS A 19 21.98 -10.45 3.35
CA LYS A 19 21.48 -11.69 2.75
C LYS A 19 20.08 -12.06 3.27
N THR A 20 19.85 -11.96 4.58
CA THR A 20 18.53 -12.26 5.16
C THR A 20 17.50 -11.20 4.74
N GLN A 21 17.92 -9.94 4.64
CA GLN A 21 17.07 -8.87 4.16
C GLN A 21 16.63 -9.10 2.71
N GLU A 22 17.55 -9.48 1.82
CA GLU A 22 17.25 -9.84 0.43
C GLU A 22 16.22 -10.98 0.35
N ALA A 23 16.39 -12.03 1.15
CA ALA A 23 15.44 -13.14 1.20
C ALA A 23 14.06 -12.69 1.73
N ALA A 24 14.03 -11.81 2.72
CA ALA A 24 12.78 -11.25 3.24
C ALA A 24 12.08 -10.36 2.20
N ASP A 25 12.84 -9.58 1.42
CA ASP A 25 12.30 -8.74 0.35
C ASP A 25 11.71 -9.59 -0.77
N GLN A 26 12.42 -10.65 -1.20
CA GLN A 26 11.89 -11.62 -2.18
C GLN A 26 10.60 -12.29 -1.70
N ALA A 27 10.55 -12.69 -0.42
CA ALA A 27 9.34 -13.28 0.16
C ALA A 27 8.16 -12.29 0.22
N ARG A 28 8.44 -11.01 0.51
CA ARG A 28 7.43 -9.94 0.48
C ARG A 28 6.90 -9.75 -0.94
N ASP A 29 7.76 -9.71 -1.94
CA ASP A 29 7.35 -9.53 -3.33
C ASP A 29 6.50 -10.70 -3.84
N ALA A 30 6.92 -11.94 -3.54
CA ALA A 30 6.13 -13.14 -3.84
C ALA A 30 4.75 -13.11 -3.16
N LEU A 31 4.67 -12.64 -1.91
CA LEU A 31 3.39 -12.50 -1.21
C LEU A 31 2.50 -11.43 -1.86
N ARG A 32 3.07 -10.30 -2.30
CA ARG A 32 2.32 -9.25 -3.02
C ARG A 32 1.75 -9.77 -4.33
N GLU A 33 2.53 -10.54 -5.07
CA GLU A 33 2.08 -11.17 -6.31
C GLU A 33 0.94 -12.17 -6.06
N ALA A 34 1.06 -13.03 -5.04
CA ALA A 34 0.00 -13.95 -4.65
C ALA A 34 -1.30 -13.21 -4.28
N VAL A 35 -1.21 -12.13 -3.50
CA VAL A 35 -2.36 -11.29 -3.16
C VAL A 35 -3.01 -10.66 -4.40
N ALA A 36 -2.20 -10.16 -5.34
CA ALA A 36 -2.71 -9.61 -6.58
C ALA A 36 -3.42 -10.68 -7.44
N ASN A 37 -2.88 -11.90 -7.47
CA ASN A 37 -3.49 -13.03 -8.17
C ASN A 37 -4.82 -13.44 -7.53
N ASP A 38 -4.91 -13.46 -6.20
CA ASP A 38 -6.16 -13.74 -5.50
C ASP A 38 -7.22 -12.67 -5.77
N LEU A 39 -6.85 -11.39 -5.76
CA LEU A 39 -7.77 -10.30 -6.08
C LEU A 39 -8.29 -10.34 -7.52
N LYS A 40 -7.49 -10.88 -8.46
CA LYS A 40 -7.88 -11.07 -9.86
C LYS A 40 -8.76 -12.30 -10.06
N SER A 41 -8.44 -13.38 -9.36
CA SER A 41 -9.05 -14.70 -9.57
C SER A 41 -10.34 -14.88 -8.79
N TYR A 42 -10.43 -14.29 -7.60
CA TYR A 42 -11.55 -14.45 -6.69
C TYR A 42 -12.37 -13.16 -6.58
N ASP A 43 -13.69 -13.30 -6.38
CA ASP A 43 -14.57 -12.15 -6.13
C ASP A 43 -14.47 -11.64 -4.68
N VAL A 44 -13.26 -11.39 -4.19
CA VAL A 44 -12.99 -10.92 -2.82
C VAL A 44 -12.61 -9.44 -2.79
N THR A 45 -12.78 -8.80 -1.64
CA THR A 45 -12.38 -7.40 -1.41
C THR A 45 -10.99 -7.33 -0.78
N ALA A 46 -10.31 -6.19 -0.95
CA ALA A 46 -9.01 -5.95 -0.32
C ALA A 46 -9.07 -6.06 1.21
N ASP A 47 -10.17 -5.65 1.84
CA ASP A 47 -10.35 -5.73 3.29
C ASP A 47 -10.55 -7.18 3.76
N ALA A 48 -11.21 -8.02 2.95
CA ALA A 48 -11.36 -9.44 3.26
C ALA A 48 -10.01 -10.18 3.22
N ILE A 49 -9.18 -9.90 2.22
CA ILE A 49 -7.82 -10.48 2.14
C ILE A 49 -6.94 -9.95 3.28
N ALA A 50 -7.03 -8.65 3.60
CA ALA A 50 -6.22 -8.04 4.66
C ALA A 50 -6.44 -8.68 6.04
N ALA A 51 -7.61 -9.28 6.31
CA ALA A 51 -7.87 -10.00 7.55
C ALA A 51 -6.95 -11.22 7.78
N HIS A 52 -6.33 -11.73 6.71
CA HIS A 52 -5.41 -12.88 6.74
C HIS A 52 -3.95 -12.48 6.60
N LEU A 53 -3.67 -11.18 6.51
CA LEU A 53 -2.33 -10.65 6.25
C LEU A 53 -1.89 -9.73 7.39
N PRO A 54 -0.57 -9.53 7.57
CA PRO A 54 -0.05 -8.54 8.51
C PRO A 54 -0.19 -7.09 8.02
N TRP A 55 -0.99 -6.85 6.96
CA TRP A 55 -1.11 -5.56 6.29
C TRP A 55 -2.50 -5.00 6.41
N SER A 56 -2.60 -3.66 6.36
CA SER A 56 -3.90 -3.01 6.30
C SER A 56 -4.56 -3.18 4.93
N GLY A 57 -5.88 -3.03 4.88
CA GLY A 57 -6.63 -3.01 3.62
C GLY A 57 -6.14 -1.93 2.65
N GLU A 58 -5.61 -0.80 3.13
CA GLU A 58 -5.05 0.24 2.27
C GLU A 58 -3.75 -0.22 1.59
N THR A 59 -2.89 -0.94 2.31
CA THR A 59 -1.69 -1.55 1.73
C THR A 59 -2.08 -2.54 0.62
N VAL A 60 -3.08 -3.38 0.86
CA VAL A 60 -3.59 -4.34 -0.13
C VAL A 60 -4.18 -3.62 -1.35
N ARG A 61 -4.89 -2.50 -1.17
CA ARG A 61 -5.35 -1.66 -2.28
C ARG A 61 -4.20 -1.03 -3.06
N GLY A 62 -3.10 -0.66 -2.39
CA GLY A 62 -1.86 -0.21 -3.03
C GLY A 62 -1.28 -1.27 -3.95
N ILE A 63 -1.13 -2.50 -3.44
CA ILE A 63 -0.67 -3.67 -4.20
C ILE A 63 -1.60 -3.92 -5.40
N ALA A 64 -2.92 -3.87 -5.20
CA ALA A 64 -3.89 -4.05 -6.27
C ALA A 64 -3.69 -3.04 -7.42
N ARG A 65 -3.37 -1.78 -7.11
CA ARG A 65 -3.10 -0.74 -8.13
C ARG A 65 -1.80 -0.99 -8.88
N GLU A 66 -0.74 -1.36 -8.16
CA GLU A 66 0.58 -1.65 -8.74
C GLU A 66 0.53 -2.84 -9.72
N PHE A 67 -0.20 -3.90 -9.36
CA PHE A 67 -0.35 -5.09 -10.19
C PHE A 67 -1.50 -5.02 -11.22
N GLY A 68 -2.10 -3.84 -11.39
CA GLY A 68 -3.14 -3.60 -12.40
C GLY A 68 -4.46 -4.33 -12.18
N VAL A 69 -4.81 -4.65 -10.93
CA VAL A 69 -6.08 -5.31 -10.60
C VAL A 69 -7.26 -4.38 -10.95
N PRO A 70 -8.24 -4.82 -11.75
CA PRO A 70 -9.40 -4.01 -12.11
C PRO A 70 -10.19 -3.55 -10.89
N ARG A 71 -10.58 -2.26 -10.86
CA ARG A 71 -11.43 -1.73 -9.79
C ARG A 71 -12.85 -2.27 -9.94
N LYS A 72 -13.34 -2.99 -8.94
CA LYS A 72 -14.71 -3.52 -8.92
C LYS A 72 -15.79 -2.42 -8.84
N ARG A 73 -15.47 -1.27 -8.24
CA ARG A 73 -16.38 -0.13 -8.12
C ARG A 73 -15.82 1.09 -8.85
N LYS A 74 -16.65 1.71 -9.69
CA LYS A 74 -16.33 3.02 -10.29
C LYS A 74 -16.24 4.05 -9.16
N PRO A 75 -15.23 4.94 -9.16
CA PRO A 75 -15.16 6.02 -8.19
C PRO A 75 -16.36 6.95 -8.37
N THR A 76 -17.25 7.00 -7.38
CA THR A 76 -18.35 7.95 -7.35
C THR A 76 -17.82 9.29 -6.87
N VAL A 77 -17.56 10.21 -7.80
CA VAL A 77 -17.28 11.60 -7.43
C VAL A 77 -18.61 12.24 -7.01
N ARG A 78 -18.76 12.60 -5.74
CA ARG A 78 -19.84 13.50 -5.32
C ARG A 78 -19.54 14.87 -5.91
N SER A 79 -20.23 15.25 -6.99
CA SER A 79 -20.19 16.61 -7.49
C SER A 79 -20.63 17.56 -6.37
N ILE A 80 -19.74 18.43 -5.91
CA ILE A 80 -20.08 19.50 -4.97
C ILE A 80 -21.02 20.45 -5.72
N ASN A 81 -22.29 20.50 -5.33
CA ASN A 81 -23.23 21.48 -5.90
C ASN A 81 -22.94 22.86 -5.29
N PRO A 82 -22.42 23.84 -6.04
CA PRO A 82 -22.02 25.14 -5.50
C PRO A 82 -23.23 26.02 -5.09
N LYS A 83 -24.47 25.63 -5.42
CA LYS A 83 -25.66 26.49 -5.31
C LYS A 83 -26.26 26.64 -3.89
N LYS A 84 -25.65 26.10 -2.84
CA LYS A 84 -26.25 26.06 -1.48
C LYS A 84 -25.56 26.93 -0.42
N ARG A 85 -24.70 27.89 -0.80
CA ARG A 85 -23.97 28.76 0.15
C ARG A 85 -24.44 30.22 0.24
N THR A 86 -25.47 30.65 -0.49
CA THR A 86 -25.95 32.05 -0.48
C THR A 86 -27.43 32.13 -0.18
N ALA A 87 -27.82 31.89 1.08
CA ALA A 87 -29.13 32.28 1.61
C ALA A 87 -29.03 32.37 3.13
N GLY A 88 -28.54 33.49 3.65
CA GLY A 88 -28.40 33.71 5.08
C GLY A 88 -27.71 35.03 5.37
N GLY A 89 -28.40 36.14 5.12
CA GLY A 89 -27.87 37.48 5.39
C GLY A 89 -28.69 38.60 4.76
N SER A 90 -30.03 38.55 4.91
CA SER A 90 -30.87 39.72 4.65
C SER A 90 -30.91 40.53 5.95
N ALA A 91 -30.00 41.48 6.10
CA ALA A 91 -30.13 42.56 7.06
C ALA A 91 -31.01 43.63 6.42
N SER A 92 -32.22 43.84 6.96
CA SER A 92 -33.13 44.91 6.56
C SER A 92 -34.04 45.22 7.75
N GLY A 93 -34.07 46.49 8.17
CA GLY A 93 -35.03 47.04 9.13
C GLY A 93 -34.38 47.61 10.38
#